data_AF-A0A9D6SBP8-F1
#
_entry.id   AF-A0A9D6SBP8-F1
#
_cell.length_a   1.000
_cell.length_b   1.000
_cell.length_c   1.000
_cell.angle_alpha   90.00
_cell.angle_beta   90.00
_cell.angle_gamma   90.00
#
_symmetry.space_group_name_H-M   'P 1'
#
loop_
_entity.id
_entity.type
_entity.pdbx_description
1 polymer ?
#
loop_
_entity_poly.entity_id
_entity_poly.type
_entity_poly.pdbx_seq_one_letter_code
_entity_poly.pdbx_strand_id
1 'polypeptide(L)'
;MSRSVPATLARLAAGMILLAGCASSTAENPPANAANRIPPEQMVGLNFNGMTDAQKAVAETVMNVEGCTCGCGMTLAACRRDDSTCTTSLGLGTQVVALARQGKTHAEIIAALNRPDADRPAQAPAPAEAQKRVEFRIPAGDAPFHGPREAPVTILHYLDFQ
;
A
#
# COMPACT_ATOMS: atom_id res chain seq x y z
N MET A 1 9.18 -75.36 -38.35
CA MET A 1 9.89 -74.11 -38.64
C MET A 1 10.23 -73.47 -37.30
N SER A 2 11.23 -73.98 -36.58
CA SER A 2 12.65 -73.55 -36.63
C SER A 2 12.85 -72.06 -36.37
N ARG A 3 13.18 -71.67 -35.13
CA ARG A 3 14.59 -71.51 -34.70
C ARG A 3 14.68 -71.16 -33.21
N SER A 4 15.73 -71.73 -32.62
CA SER A 4 16.24 -71.66 -31.25
C SER A 4 17.13 -70.42 -30.99
N VAL A 5 17.05 -69.87 -29.75
CA VAL A 5 18.10 -69.55 -28.71
C VAL A 5 19.43 -68.93 -29.23
N PRO A 6 20.07 -67.88 -28.61
CA PRO A 6 20.44 -67.87 -27.18
C PRO A 6 20.55 -66.54 -26.41
N ALA A 7 20.74 -66.74 -25.09
CA ALA A 7 21.14 -65.80 -24.07
C ALA A 7 22.45 -65.06 -24.38
N THR A 8 22.54 -63.79 -23.94
CA THR A 8 23.83 -63.16 -23.65
C THR A 8 23.67 -62.21 -22.46
N LEU A 9 24.32 -62.58 -21.35
CA LEU A 9 24.72 -61.69 -20.27
C LEU A 9 25.50 -60.50 -20.83
N ALA A 10 25.20 -59.26 -20.43
CA ALA A 10 26.25 -58.27 -20.21
C ALA A 10 25.79 -57.08 -19.35
N ARG A 11 26.29 -57.07 -18.12
CA ARG A 11 26.89 -55.93 -17.41
C ARG A 11 26.04 -54.70 -17.06
N LEU A 12 25.82 -54.60 -15.75
CA LEU A 12 25.97 -53.40 -14.91
C LEU A 12 26.70 -52.23 -15.60
N ALA A 13 26.02 -51.08 -15.66
CA ALA A 13 26.64 -49.79 -15.44
C ALA A 13 25.65 -48.91 -14.68
N ALA A 14 26.02 -48.57 -13.45
CA ALA A 14 25.35 -47.62 -12.59
C ALA A 14 25.30 -46.25 -13.29
N GLY A 15 24.10 -45.77 -13.57
CA GLY A 15 23.83 -44.39 -13.99
C GLY A 15 22.99 -43.73 -12.90
N MET A 16 23.63 -43.38 -11.79
CA MET A 16 23.04 -42.57 -10.72
C MET A 16 22.88 -41.14 -11.25
N ILE A 17 21.79 -40.91 -11.99
CA ILE A 17 21.37 -39.57 -12.42
C ILE A 17 20.79 -38.89 -11.17
N LEU A 18 21.68 -38.26 -10.40
CA LEU A 18 21.31 -37.17 -9.50
C LEU A 18 20.78 -36.03 -10.36
N LEU A 19 19.46 -36.01 -10.59
CA LEU A 19 18.74 -34.78 -10.88
C LEU A 19 18.79 -33.93 -9.61
N ALA A 20 19.90 -33.20 -9.46
CA ALA A 20 19.97 -32.06 -8.57
C ALA A 20 18.85 -31.10 -8.98
N GLY A 21 17.75 -31.14 -8.23
CA GLY A 21 16.70 -30.14 -8.32
C GLY A 21 17.34 -28.79 -8.04
N CYS A 22 17.52 -27.99 -9.07
CA CYS A 22 17.76 -26.56 -8.92
C CYS A 22 16.55 -26.02 -8.17
N ALA A 23 16.71 -25.76 -6.88
CA ALA A 23 15.84 -24.87 -6.16
C ALA A 23 15.85 -23.55 -6.92
N SER A 24 14.76 -23.25 -7.62
CA SER A 24 14.50 -21.93 -8.17
C SER A 24 14.25 -21.01 -6.99
N SER A 25 15.32 -20.54 -6.36
CA SER A 25 15.29 -19.29 -5.64
C SER A 25 14.99 -18.23 -6.68
N THR A 26 13.72 -17.84 -6.81
CA THR A 26 13.42 -16.48 -7.24
C THR A 26 13.92 -15.58 -6.12
N ALA A 27 15.23 -15.32 -6.11
CA ALA A 27 15.75 -14.11 -5.52
C ALA A 27 15.09 -12.99 -6.30
N GLU A 28 13.99 -12.47 -5.75
CA GLU A 28 13.37 -11.26 -6.22
C GLU A 28 14.48 -10.23 -6.38
N ASN A 29 14.66 -9.72 -7.60
CA ASN A 29 15.71 -8.76 -7.91
C ASN A 29 15.65 -7.64 -6.87
N PRO A 30 16.76 -7.32 -6.16
CA PRO A 30 16.76 -6.16 -5.29
C PRO A 30 16.40 -4.93 -6.15
N PRO A 31 15.43 -4.10 -5.72
CA PRO A 31 15.02 -2.94 -6.50
C PRO A 31 16.25 -2.07 -6.78
N ALA A 32 16.28 -1.51 -7.99
CA ALA A 32 17.34 -0.62 -8.43
C ALA A 32 17.56 0.47 -7.35
N ASN A 33 18.79 0.53 -6.85
CA ASN A 33 19.33 1.44 -5.84
C ASN A 33 19.35 0.96 -4.37
N ALA A 34 20.07 -0.12 -4.09
CA ALA A 34 20.49 -0.48 -2.73
C ALA A 34 21.38 0.59 -2.06
N ALA A 35 22.08 1.42 -2.84
CA ALA A 35 23.03 2.42 -2.33
C ALA A 35 22.38 3.66 -1.70
N ASN A 36 21.11 3.95 -2.00
CA ASN A 36 20.34 5.06 -1.43
C ASN A 36 19.07 4.56 -0.71
N ARG A 37 19.06 3.30 -0.28
CA ARG A 37 17.96 2.69 0.46
C ARG A 37 17.92 3.27 1.86
N ILE A 38 16.77 3.81 2.25
CA ILE A 38 16.53 4.36 3.58
C ILE A 38 15.91 3.25 4.44
N PRO A 39 16.59 2.81 5.51
CA PRO A 39 16.08 1.74 6.36
C PRO A 39 14.98 2.27 7.31
N PRO A 40 14.14 1.39 7.87
CA PRO A 40 12.98 1.78 8.69
C PRO A 40 13.32 2.71 9.86
N GLU A 41 14.50 2.59 10.46
CA GLU A 41 14.93 3.38 11.63
C GLU A 41 15.17 4.85 11.28
N GLN A 42 15.36 5.17 9.99
CA GLN A 42 15.53 6.53 9.50
C GLN A 42 14.21 7.17 9.05
N MET A 43 13.12 6.41 9.02
CA MET A 43 11.80 6.91 8.63
C MET A 43 11.07 7.48 9.85
N VAL A 44 11.41 8.73 10.20
CA VAL A 44 10.93 9.40 11.42
C VAL A 44 9.41 9.40 11.51
N GLY A 45 8.87 9.10 12.70
CA GLY A 45 7.43 9.15 12.99
C GLY A 45 6.64 7.89 12.59
N LEU A 46 7.30 6.86 12.04
CA LEU A 46 6.66 5.58 11.73
C LEU A 46 7.05 4.49 12.74
N ASN A 47 6.14 3.55 12.98
CA ASN A 47 6.32 2.51 13.99
C ASN A 47 6.37 1.11 13.38
N PHE A 48 7.58 0.56 13.30
CA PHE A 48 7.86 -0.79 12.81
C PHE A 48 7.97 -1.84 13.93
N ASN A 49 7.71 -1.48 15.19
CA ASN A 49 7.86 -2.39 16.32
C ASN A 49 6.84 -3.52 16.27
N GLY A 50 7.29 -4.75 16.55
CA GLY A 50 6.45 -5.96 16.52
C GLY A 50 6.09 -6.47 15.12
N MET A 51 6.70 -5.92 14.07
CA MET A 51 6.63 -6.48 12.71
C MET A 51 7.71 -7.54 12.51
N THR A 52 7.41 -8.55 11.70
CA THR A 52 8.43 -9.51 11.24
C THR A 52 9.37 -8.86 10.24
N ASP A 53 10.55 -9.45 10.03
CA ASP A 53 11.54 -8.90 9.08
C ASP A 53 10.99 -8.86 7.65
N ALA A 54 10.18 -9.86 7.26
CA ALA A 54 9.49 -9.87 5.97
C ALA A 54 8.52 -8.68 5.83
N GLN A 55 7.74 -8.37 6.89
CA GLN A 55 6.82 -7.23 6.87
C GLN A 55 7.57 -5.90 6.81
N LYS A 56 8.66 -5.76 7.55
CA LYS A 56 9.52 -4.55 7.50
C LYS A 56 10.12 -4.38 6.11
N ALA A 57 10.62 -5.46 5.50
CA ALA A 57 11.21 -5.43 4.17
C ALA A 57 10.19 -4.99 3.10
N VAL A 58 8.93 -5.45 3.18
CA VAL A 58 7.87 -4.99 2.27
C VAL A 58 7.58 -3.51 2.47
N ALA A 59 7.36 -3.05 3.71
CA ALA A 59 7.09 -1.64 4.00
C ALA A 59 8.25 -0.74 3.55
N GLU A 60 9.49 -1.13 3.86
CA GLU A 60 10.69 -0.42 3.45
C GLU A 60 10.78 -0.33 1.92
N THR A 61 10.50 -1.42 1.21
CA THR A 61 10.55 -1.47 -0.26
C THR A 61 9.51 -0.54 -0.88
N VAL A 62 8.26 -0.63 -0.44
CA VAL A 62 7.18 0.27 -0.88
C VAL A 62 7.58 1.72 -0.64
N MET A 63 8.05 2.07 0.55
CA MET A 63 8.36 3.46 0.88
C MET A 63 9.56 4.02 0.12
N ASN A 64 10.55 3.18 -0.23
CA ASN A 64 11.72 3.62 -0.98
C ASN A 64 11.48 3.71 -2.49
N VAL A 65 10.50 2.97 -3.03
CA VAL A 65 10.18 2.97 -4.46
C VAL A 65 9.10 4.00 -4.81
N GLU A 66 8.10 4.13 -3.94
CA GLU A 66 6.88 4.87 -4.27
C GLU A 66 6.99 6.34 -3.87
N GLY A 67 6.52 7.20 -4.78
CA GLY A 67 6.49 8.65 -4.57
C GLY A 67 5.39 9.09 -3.60
N CYS A 68 5.63 10.20 -2.89
CA CYS A 68 4.57 10.87 -2.15
C CYS A 68 3.67 11.68 -3.08
N THR A 69 2.36 11.73 -2.81
CA THR A 69 1.38 12.47 -3.62
C THR A 69 1.35 13.97 -3.35
N CYS A 70 2.21 14.49 -2.45
CA CYS A 70 2.25 15.91 -2.09
C CYS A 70 2.89 16.84 -3.15
N GLY A 71 3.48 16.29 -4.21
CA GLY A 71 4.07 17.06 -5.32
C GLY A 71 5.55 17.42 -5.17
N CYS A 72 6.19 17.12 -4.03
CA CYS A 72 7.61 17.44 -3.81
C CYS A 72 8.61 16.55 -4.60
N GLY A 73 8.14 15.51 -5.29
CA GLY A 73 8.97 14.63 -6.13
C GLY A 73 9.86 13.65 -5.38
N MET A 74 9.74 13.54 -4.06
CA MET A 74 10.48 12.59 -3.22
C MET A 74 9.74 11.27 -3.04
N THR A 75 10.50 10.21 -2.75
CA THR A 75 9.94 8.94 -2.27
C THR A 75 9.38 9.10 -0.86
N LEU A 76 8.46 8.24 -0.48
CA LEU A 76 7.84 8.31 0.84
C LEU A 76 8.87 8.14 1.97
N ALA A 77 9.88 7.28 1.78
CA ALA A 77 10.99 7.11 2.70
C ALA A 77 11.86 8.36 2.81
N ALA A 78 12.21 9.00 1.68
CA ALA A 78 12.97 10.25 1.67
C ALA A 78 12.19 11.36 2.37
N CYS A 79 10.88 11.48 2.13
CA CYS A 79 10.04 12.42 2.86
C CYS A 79 10.11 12.21 4.37
N ARG A 80 10.04 10.96 4.87
CA ARG A 80 10.08 10.72 6.33
C ARG A 80 11.45 11.01 6.95
N ARG A 81 12.53 10.80 6.22
CA ARG A 81 13.89 11.10 6.67
C ARG A 81 14.17 12.60 6.64
N ASP A 82 13.84 13.26 5.54
CA ASP A 82 14.31 14.61 5.21
C ASP A 82 13.26 15.71 5.49
N ASP A 83 11.97 15.35 5.53
CA ASP A 83 10.83 16.25 5.80
C ASP A 83 9.81 15.60 6.75
N SER A 84 10.27 15.31 7.97
CA SER A 84 9.49 14.59 8.98
C SER A 84 8.23 15.33 9.47
N THR A 85 8.11 16.63 9.21
CA THR A 85 6.93 17.45 9.58
C THR A 85 5.80 17.40 8.54
N CYS A 86 6.06 16.88 7.33
CA CYS A 86 5.02 16.70 6.32
C CYS A 86 3.95 15.70 6.78
N THR A 87 2.72 16.19 7.00
CA THR A 87 1.59 15.37 7.47
C THR A 87 1.08 14.40 6.39
N THR A 88 1.19 14.76 5.11
CA THR A 88 0.84 13.90 3.98
C THR A 88 1.72 12.66 3.95
N SER A 89 3.04 12.83 4.09
CA SER A 89 3.98 11.69 4.11
C SER A 89 3.79 10.83 5.35
N LEU A 90 3.45 11.43 6.50
CA LEU A 90 3.15 10.69 7.72
C LEU A 90 1.89 9.82 7.57
N GLY A 91 0.82 10.37 7.02
CA GLY A 91 -0.45 9.65 6.81
C GLY A 91 -0.29 8.47 5.87
N LEU A 92 0.33 8.70 4.69
CA LEU A 92 0.62 7.63 3.72
C LEU A 92 1.58 6.59 4.30
N GLY A 93 2.65 7.02 4.96
CA GLY A 93 3.63 6.11 5.58
C GLY A 93 3.00 5.21 6.64
N THR A 94 2.11 5.76 7.46
CA THR A 94 1.39 5.00 8.49
C THR A 94 0.46 3.96 7.85
N GLN A 95 -0.18 4.29 6.73
CA GLN A 95 -1.02 3.36 6.00
C GLN A 95 -0.22 2.22 5.37
N VAL A 96 0.95 2.51 4.77
CA VAL A 96 1.87 1.50 4.26
C VAL A 96 2.30 0.53 5.37
N VAL A 97 2.75 1.05 6.51
CA VAL A 97 3.19 0.24 7.65
C VAL A 97 2.05 -0.62 8.19
N ALA A 98 0.83 -0.08 8.29
CA ALA A 98 -0.33 -0.83 8.74
C ALA A 98 -0.69 -1.99 7.79
N LEU A 99 -0.65 -1.75 6.48
CA LEU A 99 -0.95 -2.77 5.47
C LEU A 99 0.14 -3.85 5.40
N ALA A 100 1.42 -3.46 5.49
CA ALA A 100 2.53 -4.39 5.55
C ALA A 100 2.47 -5.26 6.82
N ARG A 101 2.05 -4.69 7.96
CA ARG A 101 1.83 -5.44 9.22
C ARG A 101 0.71 -6.49 9.10
N GLN A 102 -0.23 -6.32 8.17
CA GLN A 102 -1.24 -7.32 7.83
C GLN A 102 -0.71 -8.42 6.89
N GLY A 103 0.56 -8.36 6.49
CA GLY A 103 1.17 -9.32 5.56
C GLY A 103 0.83 -9.07 4.09
N LYS A 104 0.33 -7.87 3.74
CA LYS A 104 0.07 -7.51 2.34
C LYS A 104 1.37 -7.35 1.58
N THR A 105 1.36 -7.78 0.32
CA THR A 105 2.44 -7.60 -0.65
C THR A 105 2.53 -6.15 -1.13
N HIS A 106 3.65 -5.79 -1.77
CA HIS A 106 3.85 -4.47 -2.37
C HIS A 106 2.67 -4.10 -3.30
N ALA A 107 2.32 -4.99 -4.23
CA ALA A 107 1.23 -4.74 -5.19
C ALA A 107 -0.12 -4.52 -4.49
N GLU A 108 -0.44 -5.29 -3.45
CA GLU A 108 -1.68 -5.12 -2.70
C GLU A 108 -1.71 -3.82 -1.90
N ILE A 109 -0.56 -3.39 -1.36
CA ILE A 109 -0.42 -2.10 -0.67
C ILE A 109 -0.71 -0.97 -1.67
N ILE A 110 -0.09 -1.00 -2.85
CA ILE A 110 -0.29 0.05 -3.86
C ILE A 110 -1.71 0.08 -4.40
N ALA A 111 -2.29 -1.09 -4.66
CA ALA A 111 -3.69 -1.18 -5.02
C ALA A 111 -4.60 -0.61 -3.93
N ALA A 112 -4.27 -0.78 -2.64
CA ALA A 112 -5.04 -0.21 -1.54
C ALA A 112 -4.87 1.30 -1.38
N LEU A 113 -3.67 1.85 -1.64
CA LEU A 113 -3.41 3.29 -1.59
C LEU A 113 -4.07 4.05 -2.75
N ASN A 114 -4.17 3.41 -3.91
CA ASN A 114 -4.75 4.01 -5.12
C ASN A 114 -6.27 3.81 -5.23
N ARG A 115 -6.90 3.11 -4.27
CA ARG A 115 -8.36 2.94 -4.28
C ARG A 115 -9.05 4.26 -3.96
N PRO A 116 -10.14 4.60 -4.67
CA PRO A 116 -10.98 5.72 -4.29
C PRO A 116 -11.56 5.49 -2.89
N ASP A 117 -11.69 6.57 -2.11
CA ASP A 117 -12.10 6.54 -0.70
C ASP A 117 -13.44 5.83 -0.46
N ALA A 118 -14.33 5.81 -1.47
CA ALA A 118 -15.63 5.16 -1.41
C ALA A 118 -15.54 3.63 -1.17
N ASP A 119 -14.45 2.98 -1.59
CA ASP A 119 -14.27 1.53 -1.49
C ASP A 119 -13.29 1.12 -0.37
N ARG A 120 -12.80 2.09 0.42
CA ARG A 120 -11.85 1.81 1.50
C ARG A 120 -12.62 1.17 2.67
N PRO A 121 -12.27 -0.08 3.08
CA PRO A 121 -12.81 -0.64 4.31
C PRO A 121 -12.50 0.35 5.43
N ALA A 122 -13.51 0.73 6.21
CA ALA A 122 -13.34 1.68 7.29
C ALA A 122 -12.09 1.28 8.11
N GLN A 123 -11.02 2.09 8.01
CA GLN A 123 -9.89 1.95 8.91
C GLN A 123 -10.48 1.97 10.33
N ALA A 124 -10.12 0.99 11.17
CA ALA A 124 -10.49 1.03 12.58
C ALA A 124 -10.15 2.44 13.07
N PRO A 125 -11.15 3.25 13.46
CA PRO A 125 -10.91 4.66 13.69
C PRO A 125 -9.83 4.77 14.75
N ALA A 126 -8.74 5.50 14.46
CA ALA A 126 -8.04 6.18 15.54
C ALA A 126 -9.12 6.86 16.38
N PRO A 127 -9.14 6.73 17.72
CA PRO A 127 -10.30 7.05 18.54
C PRO A 127 -10.85 8.39 18.09
N ALA A 128 -11.97 8.31 17.38
CA ALA A 128 -12.62 9.48 16.86
C ALA A 128 -13.15 10.16 18.11
N GLU A 129 -12.53 11.27 18.50
CA GLU A 129 -13.36 12.34 19.03
C GLU A 129 -14.44 12.52 17.98
N ALA A 130 -15.64 12.04 18.30
CA ALA A 130 -16.77 12.10 17.41
C ALA A 130 -16.86 13.56 16.98
N GLN A 131 -16.51 13.82 15.71
CA GLN A 131 -16.70 15.14 15.15
C GLN A 131 -18.20 15.37 15.24
N LYS A 132 -18.60 16.12 16.26
CA LYS A 132 -19.99 16.35 16.58
C LYS A 132 -20.55 17.02 15.35
N ARG A 133 -21.39 16.31 14.61
CA ARG A 133 -22.18 16.91 13.53
C ARG A 133 -23.06 17.94 14.21
N VAL A 134 -22.68 19.20 14.13
CA VAL A 134 -23.49 20.30 14.60
C VAL A 134 -24.37 20.72 13.43
N GLU A 135 -25.65 20.45 13.54
CA GLU A 135 -26.64 20.94 12.59
C GLU A 135 -27.03 22.36 12.99
N PHE A 136 -26.72 23.33 12.13
CA PHE A 136 -27.17 24.71 12.28
C PHE A 136 -28.40 24.92 11.42
N ARG A 137 -29.52 25.28 12.06
CA ARG A 137 -30.73 25.68 11.34
C ARG A 137 -30.55 27.10 10.82
N ILE A 138 -30.44 27.23 9.50
CA ILE A 138 -30.37 28.53 8.83
C ILE A 138 -31.70 28.80 8.13
N PRO A 139 -32.58 29.66 8.68
CA PRO A 139 -33.84 29.99 8.03
C PRO A 139 -33.62 30.94 6.85
N ALA A 140 -34.35 30.74 5.75
CA ALA A 140 -34.34 31.66 4.60
C ALA A 140 -35.00 33.02 4.92
N GLY A 141 -35.94 33.06 5.89
CA GLY A 141 -36.64 34.29 6.28
C GLY A 141 -37.35 34.97 5.10
N ASP A 142 -37.22 36.29 5.01
CA ASP A 142 -37.79 37.12 3.94
C ASP A 142 -36.81 37.32 2.75
N ALA A 143 -35.77 36.48 2.64
CA ALA A 143 -34.77 36.61 1.58
C ALA A 143 -35.39 36.43 0.17
N PRO A 144 -34.86 37.13 -0.85
CA PRO A 144 -35.26 36.89 -2.23
C PRO A 144 -35.06 35.41 -2.60
N PHE A 145 -36.10 34.79 -3.18
CA PHE A 145 -36.06 33.38 -3.56
C PHE A 145 -36.32 33.21 -5.06
N HIS A 146 -35.69 32.19 -5.63
CA HIS A 146 -35.92 31.76 -7.01
C HIS A 146 -36.17 30.26 -7.03
N GLY A 147 -37.33 29.85 -7.53
CA GLY A 147 -37.71 28.45 -7.68
C GLY A 147 -39.04 28.08 -6.99
N PRO A 148 -39.40 26.78 -6.98
CA PRO A 148 -40.63 26.29 -6.36
C PRO A 148 -40.64 26.47 -4.83
N ARG A 149 -41.79 26.80 -4.26
CA ARG A 149 -41.94 26.97 -2.79
C ARG A 149 -41.70 25.68 -2.00
N GLU A 150 -42.01 24.52 -2.58
CA GLU A 150 -41.90 23.20 -1.96
C GLU A 150 -40.71 22.39 -2.54
N ALA A 151 -39.61 23.06 -2.87
CA ALA A 151 -38.43 22.38 -3.36
C ALA A 151 -37.86 21.45 -2.26
N PRO A 152 -37.49 20.19 -2.58
CA PRO A 152 -36.93 19.26 -1.59
C PRO A 152 -35.54 19.70 -1.09
N VAL A 153 -34.88 20.58 -1.84
CA VAL A 153 -33.58 21.15 -1.51
C VAL A 153 -33.65 22.65 -1.71
N THR A 154 -33.24 23.40 -0.69
CA THR A 154 -33.13 24.86 -0.71
C THR A 154 -31.67 25.25 -0.51
N ILE A 155 -31.12 26.03 -1.44
CA ILE A 155 -29.74 26.51 -1.38
C ILE A 155 -29.77 28.00 -0.97
N LEU A 156 -29.06 28.36 0.09
CA LEU A 156 -28.91 29.75 0.52
C LEU A 156 -27.59 30.30 -0.03
N HIS A 157 -27.66 31.33 -0.87
CA HIS A 157 -26.50 32.05 -1.38
C HIS A 157 -26.26 33.33 -0.59
N TYR A 158 -25.08 33.46 0.00
CA TYR A 158 -24.61 34.70 0.64
C TYR A 158 -23.78 35.47 -0.39
N LEU A 159 -24.32 36.58 -0.88
CA LEU A 159 -23.67 37.45 -1.87
C LEU A 159 -23.32 38.78 -1.22
N ASP A 160 -22.13 39.29 -1.52
CA ASP A 160 -21.70 40.66 -1.24
C ASP A 160 -21.37 41.31 -2.59
N PHE A 161 -21.96 42.47 -2.86
CA PHE A 161 -21.76 43.20 -4.12
C PHE A 161 -20.82 44.38 -3.84
N GLN A 162 -19.56 44.25 -4.24
CA GLN A 162 -18.63 45.38 -4.33
C GLN A 162 -18.62 45.95 -5.74
#